data_AF-A0A4Y2MGM3-F1
#
_entry.id   AF-A0A4Y2MGM3-F1
#
_cell.length_a   1.000
_cell.length_b   1.000
_cell.length_c   1.000
_cell.angle_alpha   90.00
_cell.angle_beta   90.00
_cell.angle_gamma   90.00
#
_symmetry.space_group_name_H-M   'P 1'
#
loop_
_entity.id
_entity.type
_entity.pdbx_description
1 polymer ?
#
loop_
_entity_poly.entity_id
_entity_poly.type
_entity_poly.pdbx_seq_one_letter_code
_entity_poly.pdbx_strand_id
1 'polypeptide(L)'
;MLTGHAYARAVRVHTLLHLTLATIISKELVIDDDMDANIQNTIEDVKNNIISSNDIENCDGKTEALLCQCNKKLKQYEGRGSIGKLWIQYFHMVSIAKEFIRAERMGNCQAHLNCVNEMIPYFHASWHFPYTKSTYLYLQDMLLLENLIDPSVFRRFIQGFLTVRCSAKFSCGTSTDMSIEQSLMKSMHTDGGFSRGRSTQDSVISKWVYRHACNEYCM
;
A
#
# COMPACT_ATOMS: atom_id res chain seq x y z
N MET A 1 -3.47 -11.10 15.74
CA MET A 1 -3.68 -10.34 14.48
C MET A 1 -4.97 -9.54 14.59
N LEU A 2 -5.01 -8.32 14.05
CA LEU A 2 -6.26 -7.55 13.96
C LEU A 2 -7.22 -8.23 12.98
N THR A 3 -8.52 -8.26 13.30
CA THR A 3 -9.54 -8.68 12.32
C THR A 3 -9.65 -7.65 11.21
N GLY A 4 -10.17 -8.03 10.02
CA GLY A 4 -10.30 -7.10 8.89
C GLY A 4 -11.06 -5.81 9.23
N HIS A 5 -12.11 -5.91 10.05
CA HIS A 5 -12.87 -4.73 10.50
C HIS A 5 -12.08 -3.86 11.49
N ALA A 6 -11.30 -4.46 12.38
CA ALA A 6 -10.46 -3.73 13.32
C ALA A 6 -9.29 -3.04 12.60
N TYR A 7 -8.67 -3.73 11.64
CA TYR A 7 -7.64 -3.18 10.77
C TYR A 7 -8.16 -1.96 9.98
N ALA A 8 -9.30 -2.09 9.30
CA ALA A 8 -9.89 -0.98 8.54
C ALA A 8 -10.20 0.24 9.43
N ARG A 9 -10.71 0.01 10.64
CA ARG A 9 -10.93 1.08 11.64
C ARG A 9 -9.62 1.74 12.07
N ALA A 10 -8.58 0.95 12.35
CA ALA A 10 -7.28 1.48 12.75
C ALA A 10 -6.66 2.36 11.65
N VAL A 11 -6.61 1.85 10.40
CA VAL A 11 -6.10 2.61 9.24
C VAL A 11 -6.86 3.93 9.07
N ARG A 12 -8.20 3.90 9.20
CA ARG A 12 -9.03 5.10 9.11
C ARG A 12 -8.69 6.12 10.20
N VAL A 13 -8.60 5.69 11.46
CA VAL A 13 -8.29 6.58 12.60
C VAL A 13 -6.91 7.23 12.43
N HIS A 14 -5.89 6.43 12.11
CA HIS A 14 -4.53 6.97 11.92
C HIS A 14 -4.45 7.94 10.74
N THR A 15 -5.15 7.63 9.64
CA THR A 15 -5.23 8.51 8.46
C THR A 15 -5.93 9.83 8.78
N LEU A 16 -7.03 9.80 9.55
CA LEU A 16 -7.73 11.02 9.98
C LEU A 16 -6.84 11.88 10.89
N LEU A 17 -6.14 11.27 11.85
CA LEU A 17 -5.22 12.01 12.72
C LEU A 17 -4.09 12.65 11.91
N HIS A 18 -3.49 11.90 10.99
CA HIS A 18 -2.49 12.43 10.07
C HIS A 18 -3.04 13.59 9.23
N LEU A 19 -4.28 13.48 8.72
CA LEU A 19 -4.94 14.56 7.98
C LEU A 19 -5.09 15.82 8.85
N THR A 20 -5.55 15.67 10.10
CA THR A 20 -5.69 16.83 11.00
C THR A 20 -4.35 17.53 11.27
N LEU A 21 -3.27 16.76 11.47
CA LEU A 21 -1.91 17.32 11.62
C LEU A 21 -1.45 18.02 10.35
N ALA A 22 -1.67 17.40 9.18
CA ALA A 22 -1.32 18.00 7.90
C ALA A 22 -2.10 19.30 7.65
N THR A 23 -3.38 19.37 8.01
CA THR A 23 -4.18 20.60 7.91
C THR A 23 -3.66 21.71 8.83
N ILE A 24 -3.20 21.38 10.04
CA ILE A 24 -2.57 22.36 10.94
C ILE A 24 -1.30 22.92 10.30
N ILE A 25 -0.43 22.06 9.76
CA ILE A 25 0.80 22.48 9.09
C ILE A 25 0.49 23.31 7.85
N SER A 26 -0.50 22.90 7.05
CA SER A 26 -0.91 23.57 5.81
C SER A 26 -1.37 25.00 6.04
N LYS A 27 -2.00 25.31 7.18
CA LYS A 27 -2.40 26.69 7.53
C LYS A 27 -1.23 27.64 7.76
N GLU A 28 -0.02 27.11 7.98
CA GLU A 28 1.20 27.90 8.16
C GLU A 28 2.11 27.92 6.92
N LEU A 29 1.69 27.28 5.83
CA LEU A 29 2.40 27.33 4.56
C LEU A 29 2.04 28.62 3.82
N VAL A 30 3.02 29.19 3.12
CA VAL A 30 2.78 30.33 2.25
C VAL A 30 2.39 29.77 0.89
N ILE A 31 1.09 29.81 0.61
CA ILE A 31 0.51 29.40 -0.66
C ILE A 31 0.16 30.69 -1.40
N ASP A 32 0.77 30.90 -2.57
CA ASP A 32 0.39 32.01 -3.45
C ASP A 32 -0.88 31.66 -4.26
N ASP A 33 -1.54 32.68 -4.82
CA ASP A 33 -2.81 32.50 -5.52
C ASP A 33 -2.69 31.57 -6.75
N ASP A 34 -1.52 31.55 -7.41
CA ASP A 34 -1.24 30.69 -8.57
C ASP A 34 -1.07 29.22 -8.17
N MET A 35 -0.49 28.98 -6.99
CA MET A 35 -0.31 27.68 -6.39
C MET A 35 -1.62 27.11 -5.86
N ASP A 36 -2.46 27.94 -5.23
CA ASP A 36 -3.80 27.52 -4.81
C ASP A 36 -4.67 27.13 -6.01
N ALA A 37 -4.66 27.96 -7.07
CA ALA A 37 -5.36 27.66 -8.32
C ALA A 37 -4.88 26.32 -8.94
N ASN A 38 -3.57 26.06 -8.93
CA ASN A 38 -3.01 24.80 -9.44
C ASN A 38 -3.47 23.58 -8.61
N ILE A 39 -3.48 23.69 -7.28
CA ILE A 39 -3.98 22.64 -6.39
C ILE A 39 -5.46 22.38 -6.67
N GLN A 40 -6.27 23.43 -6.78
CA GLN A 40 -7.71 23.29 -7.05
C GLN A 40 -7.97 22.63 -8.41
N ASN A 41 -7.24 23.03 -9.46
CA ASN A 41 -7.33 22.40 -10.77
C ASN A 41 -6.95 20.93 -10.71
N THR A 42 -5.85 20.58 -10.02
CA THR A 42 -5.44 19.18 -9.84
C THR A 42 -6.49 18.37 -9.10
N ILE A 43 -7.09 18.92 -8.03
CA ILE A 43 -8.16 18.25 -7.29
C ILE A 43 -9.40 18.04 -8.16
N GLU A 44 -9.75 19.01 -8.99
CA GLU A 44 -10.91 18.93 -9.87
C GLU A 44 -10.70 17.92 -11.00
N ASP A 45 -9.50 17.89 -11.59
CA ASP A 45 -9.08 16.87 -12.55
C ASP A 45 -9.12 15.46 -11.93
N VAL A 46 -8.65 15.34 -10.68
CA VAL A 46 -8.68 14.07 -9.91
C VAL A 46 -10.11 13.57 -9.68
N LYS A 47 -11.05 14.48 -9.41
CA LYS A 47 -12.46 14.12 -9.18
C LYS A 47 -13.18 13.71 -10.46
N ASN A 48 -12.88 14.40 -11.56
CA ASN A 48 -13.66 14.30 -12.79
C ASN A 48 -13.12 13.23 -13.75
N ASN A 49 -11.85 12.85 -13.65
CA ASN A 49 -11.21 11.88 -14.54
C ASN A 49 -10.94 10.52 -13.85
N ILE A 50 -10.98 9.43 -14.64
CA ILE A 50 -10.42 8.15 -14.20
C ILE A 50 -8.91 8.25 -14.34
N ILE A 51 -8.26 8.59 -13.23
CA ILE A 51 -6.83 8.85 -13.22
C ILE A 51 -6.04 7.56 -13.49
N SER A 52 -5.07 7.62 -14.40
CA SER A 52 -4.06 6.58 -14.57
C SER A 52 -2.93 6.77 -13.56
N SER A 53 -2.22 5.71 -13.19
CA SER A 53 -1.08 5.77 -12.25
C SER A 53 -0.01 6.79 -12.65
N ASN A 54 0.16 7.06 -13.95
CA ASN A 54 1.18 7.98 -14.47
C ASN A 54 0.80 9.46 -14.32
N ASP A 55 -0.49 9.78 -14.21
CA ASP A 55 -0.96 11.18 -14.16
C ASP A 55 -0.74 11.80 -12.77
N ILE A 56 -0.52 10.97 -11.74
CA ILE A 56 -0.28 11.41 -10.35
C ILE A 56 1.22 11.51 -10.02
N GLU A 57 2.07 10.73 -10.72
CA GLU A 57 3.51 10.65 -10.42
C GLU A 57 4.33 11.76 -11.10
N ASN A 58 3.79 12.44 -12.11
CA ASN A 58 4.42 13.65 -12.66
C ASN A 58 4.24 14.81 -11.69
N CYS A 59 5.19 14.95 -10.77
CA CYS A 59 5.30 16.12 -9.91
C CYS A 59 5.69 17.34 -10.75
N ASP A 60 4.83 18.33 -10.80
CA ASP A 60 5.15 19.65 -11.35
C ASP A 60 6.08 20.39 -10.35
N GLY A 61 6.92 21.30 -10.84
CA GLY A 61 7.85 22.06 -10.00
C GLY A 61 7.18 22.80 -8.83
N LYS A 62 5.89 23.15 -8.94
CA LYS A 62 5.07 23.72 -7.86
C LYS A 62 4.78 22.69 -6.77
N THR A 63 4.47 21.45 -7.11
CA THR A 63 4.23 20.38 -6.11
C THR A 63 5.50 20.11 -5.30
N GLU A 64 6.67 20.16 -5.94
CA GLU A 64 7.96 20.01 -5.28
C GLU A 64 8.27 21.19 -4.32
N ALA A 65 7.95 22.42 -4.71
CA ALA A 65 8.10 23.59 -3.84
C ALA A 65 7.23 23.50 -2.58
N LEU A 66 5.98 23.03 -2.68
CA LEU A 66 5.11 22.78 -1.53
C LEU A 66 5.68 21.72 -0.60
N LEU A 67 6.16 20.61 -1.16
CA LEU A 67 6.79 19.54 -0.38
C LEU A 67 8.01 20.07 0.39
N CYS A 68 8.83 20.91 -0.24
CA CYS A 68 9.97 21.55 0.41
C CYS A 68 9.54 22.45 1.59
N GLN A 69 8.53 23.30 1.40
CA GLN A 69 7.99 24.14 2.48
C GLN A 69 7.45 23.28 3.63
N CYS A 70 6.70 22.23 3.32
CA CYS A 70 6.10 21.32 4.29
C CYS A 70 7.19 20.61 5.11
N ASN A 71 8.22 20.08 4.45
CA ASN A 71 9.37 19.44 5.10
C ASN A 71 10.14 20.41 6.00
N LYS A 72 10.29 21.67 5.59
CA LYS A 72 10.92 22.71 6.42
C LYS A 72 10.12 22.97 7.69
N LYS A 73 8.78 23.02 7.61
CA LYS A 73 7.89 23.17 8.76
C LYS A 73 7.96 21.96 9.69
N LEU A 74 7.93 20.73 9.15
CA LEU A 74 8.06 19.50 9.95
C LEU A 74 9.35 19.53 10.79
N LYS A 75 10.50 19.90 10.19
CA LYS A 75 11.77 20.05 10.92
C LYS A 75 11.71 21.15 11.99
N GLN A 76 11.01 22.25 11.74
CA GLN A 76 10.82 23.30 12.74
C GLN A 76 10.02 22.78 13.94
N TYR A 77 8.96 21.99 13.71
CA TYR A 77 8.16 21.37 14.77
C TYR A 77 8.94 20.33 15.58
N GLU A 78 9.77 19.54 14.90
CA GLU A 78 10.68 18.59 15.54
C GLU A 78 11.63 19.27 16.53
N GLY A 79 12.10 20.49 16.20
CA GLY A 79 12.96 21.30 17.05
C GLY A 79 12.31 21.90 18.30
N ARG A 80 10.97 21.85 18.46
CA ARG A 80 10.25 22.47 19.59
C ARG A 80 10.34 21.69 20.91
N GLY A 81 10.97 20.52 20.91
CA GLY A 81 11.17 19.67 22.10
C GLY A 81 10.75 18.22 21.89
N SER A 82 10.75 17.43 22.96
CA SER A 82 10.45 15.99 22.91
C SER A 82 9.06 15.67 22.38
N ILE A 83 8.05 16.48 22.75
CA ILE A 83 6.68 16.31 22.26
C ILE A 83 6.59 16.58 20.75
N GLY A 84 7.31 17.60 20.26
CA GLY A 84 7.39 17.90 18.83
C GLY A 84 7.98 16.72 18.06
N LYS A 85 9.11 16.17 18.54
CA LYS A 85 9.73 14.97 17.96
C LYS A 85 8.76 13.78 17.89
N LEU A 86 8.01 13.53 18.96
CA LEU A 86 7.03 12.43 19.02
C LEU A 86 5.95 12.58 17.93
N TRP A 87 5.36 13.76 17.79
CA TRP A 87 4.31 13.99 16.79
C TRP A 87 4.83 13.91 15.36
N ILE A 88 6.05 14.39 15.10
CA ILE A 88 6.68 14.29 13.78
C ILE A 88 7.05 12.85 13.45
N GLN A 89 7.56 12.08 14.42
CA GLN A 89 7.78 10.65 14.26
C GLN A 89 6.48 9.92 13.93
N TYR A 90 5.39 10.20 14.66
CA TYR A 90 4.08 9.63 14.37
C TYR A 90 3.58 10.01 12.96
N PHE A 91 3.74 11.27 12.55
CA PHE A 91 3.39 11.73 11.21
C PHE A 91 4.12 10.94 10.13
N HIS A 92 5.43 10.70 10.32
CA HIS A 92 6.25 9.90 9.41
C HIS A 92 5.83 8.43 9.39
N MET A 93 5.55 7.81 10.55
CA MET A 93 5.05 6.43 10.62
C MET A 93 3.76 6.24 9.81
N VAL A 94 2.79 7.14 9.97
CA VAL A 94 1.52 7.06 9.22
C VAL A 94 1.73 7.36 7.74
N SER A 95 2.67 8.25 7.39
CA SER A 95 3.05 8.50 6.00
C SER A 95 3.57 7.23 5.32
N ILE A 96 4.50 6.51 5.96
CA ILE A 96 5.04 5.24 5.46
C ILE A 96 3.93 4.21 5.31
N ALA A 97 3.03 4.07 6.30
CA ALA A 97 1.92 3.13 6.23
C ALA A 97 0.97 3.41 5.06
N LYS A 98 0.68 4.69 4.78
CA LYS A 98 -0.16 5.09 3.64
C LYS A 98 0.53 4.81 2.31
N GLU A 99 1.81 5.13 2.18
CA GLU A 99 2.57 4.88 0.96
C GLU A 99 2.74 3.38 0.71
N PHE A 100 2.94 2.58 1.75
CA PHE A 100 2.94 1.12 1.65
C PHE A 100 1.61 0.58 1.10
N ILE A 101 0.47 1.03 1.65
CA ILE A 101 -0.86 0.63 1.15
C ILE A 101 -1.05 1.06 -0.31
N ARG A 102 -0.59 2.27 -0.67
CA ARG A 102 -0.65 2.76 -2.05
C ARG A 102 0.20 1.90 -2.98
N ALA A 103 1.46 1.65 -2.62
CA ALA A 103 2.41 0.86 -3.40
C ALA A 103 1.88 -0.56 -3.65
N GLU A 104 1.36 -1.21 -2.60
CA GLU A 104 0.64 -2.49 -2.71
C GLU A 104 -0.50 -2.38 -3.71
N ARG A 105 -1.45 -1.45 -3.52
CA ARG A 105 -2.64 -1.34 -4.39
C ARG A 105 -2.31 -0.91 -5.84
N MET A 106 -1.14 -0.35 -6.08
CA MET A 106 -0.63 0.01 -7.41
C MET A 106 0.23 -1.09 -8.03
N GLY A 107 0.68 -2.07 -7.26
CA GLY A 107 1.70 -3.03 -7.69
C GLY A 107 3.08 -2.40 -7.86
N ASN A 108 3.36 -1.24 -7.27
CA ASN A 108 4.67 -0.59 -7.38
C ASN A 108 5.66 -1.29 -6.45
N CYS A 109 6.42 -2.24 -7.00
CA CYS A 109 7.38 -3.04 -6.23
C CYS A 109 8.48 -2.20 -5.58
N GLN A 110 9.01 -1.19 -6.29
CA GLN A 110 10.10 -0.37 -5.74
C GLN A 110 9.62 0.46 -4.56
N ALA A 111 8.46 1.12 -4.69
CA ALA A 111 7.87 1.89 -3.60
C ALA A 111 7.53 1.00 -2.39
N HIS A 112 7.05 -0.23 -2.63
CA HIS A 112 6.84 -1.22 -1.59
C HIS A 112 8.14 -1.51 -0.82
N LEU A 113 9.23 -1.85 -1.52
CA LEU A 113 10.51 -2.18 -0.86
C LEU A 113 11.11 -0.98 -0.10
N ASN A 114 10.97 0.23 -0.64
CA ASN A 114 11.38 1.45 0.06
C ASN A 114 10.61 1.61 1.38
N CYS A 115 9.28 1.44 1.36
CA CYS A 115 8.46 1.51 2.57
C CYS A 115 8.86 0.43 3.58
N VAL A 116 9.10 -0.80 3.11
CA VAL A 116 9.52 -1.92 3.97
C VAL A 116 10.84 -1.60 4.68
N ASN A 117 11.81 -1.03 3.96
CA ASN A 117 13.06 -0.58 4.54
C ASN A 117 12.86 0.52 5.60
N GLU A 118 11.99 1.51 5.32
CA GLU A 118 11.65 2.59 6.27
C GLU A 118 10.88 2.10 7.51
N MET A 119 10.16 0.98 7.43
CA MET A 119 9.43 0.39 8.56
C MET A 119 10.35 -0.29 9.59
N ILE A 120 11.53 -0.76 9.19
CA ILE A 120 12.44 -1.57 10.01
C ILE A 120 12.78 -0.92 11.37
N PRO A 121 13.19 0.36 11.45
CA PRO A 121 13.50 1.00 12.73
C PRO A 121 12.32 0.97 13.71
N TYR A 122 11.09 1.06 13.20
CA TYR A 122 9.88 1.01 14.03
C TYR A 122 9.58 -0.39 14.55
N PHE A 123 9.86 -1.44 13.78
CA PHE A 123 9.77 -2.82 14.28
C PHE A 123 10.77 -3.08 15.41
N HIS A 124 11.98 -2.56 15.29
CA HIS A 124 12.96 -2.59 16.39
C HIS A 124 12.45 -1.83 17.62
N ALA A 125 12.01 -0.59 17.44
CA ALA A 125 11.56 0.27 18.54
C ALA A 125 10.31 -0.29 19.27
N SER A 126 9.45 -1.01 18.57
CA SER A 126 8.24 -1.65 19.11
C SER A 126 8.46 -3.07 19.64
N TRP A 127 9.71 -3.53 19.71
CA TRP A 127 10.08 -4.88 20.18
C TRP A 127 9.46 -6.02 19.33
N HIS A 128 9.18 -5.74 18.06
CA HIS A 128 8.66 -6.71 17.09
C HIS A 128 9.80 -7.44 16.37
N PHE A 129 10.76 -8.00 17.12
CA PHE A 129 11.97 -8.62 16.57
C PHE A 129 11.76 -9.74 15.54
N PRO A 130 10.76 -10.64 15.68
CA PRO A 130 10.50 -11.63 14.65
C PRO A 130 10.15 -10.97 13.31
N TYR A 131 9.32 -9.92 13.34
CA TYR A 131 8.98 -9.14 12.15
C TYR A 131 10.20 -8.44 11.60
N THR A 132 11.00 -7.78 12.45
CA THR A 132 12.25 -7.15 12.00
C THR A 132 13.17 -8.12 11.28
N LYS A 133 13.42 -9.30 11.87
CA LYS A 133 14.27 -10.33 11.27
C LYS A 133 13.72 -10.80 9.93
N SER A 134 12.43 -11.14 9.86
CA SER A 134 11.81 -11.57 8.61
C SER A 134 11.84 -10.46 7.55
N THR A 135 11.66 -9.21 7.96
CA THR A 135 11.70 -8.06 7.05
C THR A 135 13.08 -7.85 6.45
N TYR A 136 14.16 -7.98 7.23
CA TYR A 136 15.51 -7.91 6.70
C TYR A 136 15.80 -9.00 5.67
N LEU A 137 15.45 -10.25 5.99
CA LEU A 137 15.64 -11.39 5.08
C LEU A 137 14.84 -11.19 3.79
N TYR A 138 13.56 -10.82 3.92
CA TYR A 138 12.70 -10.49 2.78
C TYR A 138 13.30 -9.38 1.91
N LEU A 139 13.75 -8.28 2.51
CA LEU A 139 14.33 -7.16 1.74
C LEU A 139 15.60 -7.59 1.00
N GLN A 140 16.46 -8.38 1.65
CA GLN A 140 17.67 -8.92 1.02
C GLN A 140 17.34 -9.82 -0.18
N ASP A 141 16.41 -10.75 0.00
CA ASP A 141 16.00 -11.68 -1.05
C ASP A 141 15.35 -10.93 -2.23
N MET A 142 14.51 -9.94 -1.94
CA MET A 142 13.83 -9.13 -2.95
C MET A 142 14.79 -8.24 -3.75
N LEU A 143 15.85 -7.72 -3.13
CA LEU A 143 16.88 -6.94 -3.84
C LEU A 143 17.76 -7.82 -4.74
N LEU A 144 17.92 -9.09 -4.39
CA LEU A 144 18.68 -10.07 -5.19
C LEU A 144 17.79 -10.83 -6.19
N LEU A 145 16.48 -10.57 -6.19
CA LEU A 145 15.48 -11.35 -6.91
C LEU A 145 15.77 -11.46 -8.41
N GLU A 146 16.27 -10.38 -9.03
CA GLU A 146 16.63 -10.35 -10.46
C GLU A 146 17.63 -11.46 -10.84
N ASN A 147 18.53 -11.82 -9.92
CA ASN A 147 19.54 -12.86 -10.14
C ASN A 147 19.04 -14.28 -9.84
N LEU A 148 17.89 -14.41 -9.16
CA LEU A 148 17.37 -15.68 -8.65
C LEU A 148 16.27 -16.28 -9.54
N ILE A 149 15.58 -15.46 -10.33
CA ILE A 149 14.44 -15.89 -11.14
C ILE A 149 14.65 -15.62 -12.62
N ASP A 150 13.81 -16.25 -13.46
CA ASP A 150 13.84 -16.02 -14.89
C ASP A 150 13.60 -14.52 -15.24
N PRO A 151 14.42 -13.91 -16.12
CA PRO A 151 14.32 -12.49 -16.44
C PRO A 151 12.94 -12.06 -16.97
N SER A 152 12.22 -12.95 -17.67
CA SER A 152 10.88 -12.63 -18.17
C SER A 152 9.85 -12.54 -17.04
N VAL A 153 9.99 -13.39 -16.02
CA VAL A 153 9.16 -13.36 -14.81
C VAL A 153 9.49 -12.12 -13.99
N PHE A 154 10.78 -11.81 -13.79
CA PHE A 154 11.20 -10.60 -13.08
C PHE A 154 10.66 -9.32 -13.74
N ARG A 155 10.74 -9.23 -15.08
CA ARG A 155 10.19 -8.10 -15.82
C ARG A 155 8.70 -7.91 -15.56
N ARG A 156 7.91 -8.99 -15.62
CA ARG A 156 6.47 -8.92 -15.33
C ARG A 156 6.21 -8.54 -13.88
N PHE A 157 7.00 -9.07 -12.96
CA PHE A 157 6.89 -8.77 -11.53
C PHE A 157 7.05 -7.27 -11.25
N ILE A 158 8.10 -6.63 -11.78
CA ILE A 158 8.35 -5.19 -11.64
C ILE A 158 7.31 -4.34 -12.38
N GLN A 159 6.70 -4.84 -13.46
CA GLN A 159 5.62 -4.16 -14.20
C GLN A 159 4.27 -4.12 -13.47
N GLY A 160 4.21 -4.52 -12.20
CA GLY A 160 3.00 -4.40 -11.37
C GLY A 160 2.13 -5.64 -11.31
N PHE A 161 2.59 -6.77 -11.86
CA PHE A 161 1.93 -8.07 -11.69
C PHE A 161 2.07 -8.67 -10.29
N LEU A 162 2.66 -7.93 -9.35
CA LEU A 162 2.62 -8.23 -7.92
C LEU A 162 1.18 -8.27 -7.37
N THR A 163 0.24 -7.53 -7.99
CA THR A 163 -1.15 -7.47 -7.53
C THR A 163 -2.15 -7.92 -8.58
N VAL A 164 -3.26 -8.47 -8.09
CA VAL A 164 -4.41 -8.86 -8.91
C VAL A 164 -5.35 -7.66 -9.03
N ARG A 165 -5.72 -7.30 -10.26
CA ARG A 165 -6.61 -6.17 -10.56
C ARG A 165 -7.84 -6.68 -11.31
N CYS A 166 -9.02 -6.35 -10.82
CA CYS A 166 -10.29 -6.66 -11.50
C CYS A 166 -10.76 -5.52 -12.42
N SER A 167 -10.10 -4.35 -12.37
CA SER A 167 -10.42 -3.19 -13.21
C SER A 167 -9.15 -2.38 -13.51
N ALA A 168 -9.22 -1.46 -14.48
CA ALA A 168 -8.14 -0.54 -14.78
C ALA A 168 -8.08 0.68 -13.84
N LYS A 169 -8.94 0.75 -12.81
CA LYS A 169 -9.04 1.91 -11.91
C LYS A 169 -7.74 2.13 -11.11
N PHE A 170 -7.48 3.37 -10.72
CA PHE A 170 -6.40 3.72 -9.80
C PHE A 170 -6.55 2.98 -8.47
N SER A 171 -5.45 2.48 -7.91
CA SER A 171 -5.39 1.85 -6.58
C SER A 171 -6.44 0.74 -6.38
N CYS A 172 -6.69 -0.09 -7.39
CA CYS A 172 -7.64 -1.22 -7.29
C CYS A 172 -6.96 -2.60 -7.16
N GLY A 173 -5.63 -2.63 -7.02
CA GLY A 173 -4.88 -3.86 -6.80
C GLY A 173 -5.21 -4.49 -5.46
N THR A 174 -5.37 -5.80 -5.48
CA THR A 174 -5.45 -6.65 -4.30
C THR A 174 -4.20 -7.52 -4.27
N SER A 175 -3.58 -7.66 -3.10
CA SER A 175 -2.42 -8.56 -2.97
C SER A 175 -2.81 -9.99 -3.37
N THR A 176 -1.86 -10.72 -3.92
CA THR A 176 -2.06 -12.10 -4.39
C THR A 176 -2.45 -13.01 -3.23
N ASP A 177 -1.77 -12.89 -2.09
CA ASP A 177 -2.06 -13.65 -0.87
C ASP A 177 -3.51 -13.43 -0.39
N MET A 178 -3.95 -12.17 -0.29
CA MET A 178 -5.33 -11.86 0.10
C MET A 178 -6.35 -12.39 -0.91
N SER A 179 -6.02 -12.37 -2.20
CA SER A 179 -6.86 -12.92 -3.26
C SER A 179 -6.98 -14.44 -3.16
N ILE A 180 -5.87 -15.13 -2.84
CA ILE A 180 -5.83 -16.58 -2.60
C ILE A 180 -6.65 -16.93 -1.36
N GLU A 181 -6.45 -16.22 -0.25
CA GLU A 181 -7.15 -16.48 1.01
C GLU A 181 -8.66 -16.25 0.87
N GLN A 182 -9.07 -15.10 0.34
CA GLN A 182 -10.47 -14.70 0.31
C GLN A 182 -11.28 -15.37 -0.80
N SER A 183 -10.63 -15.87 -1.86
CA SER A 183 -11.30 -16.56 -2.96
C SER A 183 -11.06 -18.07 -2.93
N LEU A 184 -9.81 -18.51 -3.08
CA LEU A 184 -9.47 -19.93 -3.25
C LEU A 184 -9.59 -20.69 -1.93
N MET A 185 -8.94 -20.22 -0.87
CA MET A 185 -9.00 -20.92 0.43
C MET A 185 -10.42 -20.86 0.99
N LYS A 186 -11.09 -19.73 0.88
CA LYS A 186 -12.49 -19.60 1.32
C LYS A 186 -13.40 -20.58 0.59
N SER A 187 -13.34 -20.70 -0.74
CA SER A 187 -14.18 -21.66 -1.50
C SER A 187 -13.89 -23.12 -1.12
N MET A 188 -12.65 -23.41 -0.74
CA MET A 188 -12.23 -24.73 -0.26
C MET A 188 -12.84 -25.08 1.10
N HIS A 189 -13.01 -24.09 1.99
CA HIS A 189 -13.46 -24.26 3.37
C HIS A 189 -14.95 -23.95 3.62
N THR A 190 -15.70 -23.45 2.63
CA THR A 190 -17.16 -23.28 2.72
C THR A 190 -17.91 -24.62 2.56
N ASP A 191 -19.17 -24.67 2.99
CA ASP A 191 -20.00 -25.87 2.86
C ASP A 191 -20.17 -26.28 1.38
N GLY A 192 -19.89 -27.55 1.07
CA GLY A 192 -19.77 -28.06 -0.30
C GLY A 192 -18.37 -27.92 -0.92
N GLY A 193 -17.46 -27.24 -0.24
CA GLY A 193 -16.02 -27.23 -0.49
C GLY A 193 -15.36 -28.55 -0.05
N PHE A 194 -14.20 -28.83 -0.65
CA PHE A 194 -13.50 -30.09 -0.46
C PHE A 194 -13.08 -30.33 0.99
N SER A 195 -12.62 -29.28 1.71
CA SER A 195 -12.16 -29.39 3.09
C SER A 195 -13.28 -29.67 4.11
N ARG A 196 -14.55 -29.52 3.73
CA ARG A 196 -15.69 -29.64 4.67
C ARG A 196 -16.76 -30.67 4.29
N GLY A 197 -16.60 -31.44 3.21
CA GLY A 197 -17.62 -32.46 2.90
C GLY A 197 -17.58 -33.14 1.55
N ARG A 198 -16.50 -33.03 0.76
CA ARG A 198 -16.31 -33.87 -0.43
C ARG A 198 -15.01 -34.65 -0.36
N SER A 199 -15.07 -35.88 -0.85
CA SER A 199 -13.97 -36.85 -0.94
C SER A 199 -12.67 -36.24 -1.43
N THR A 200 -11.53 -36.73 -0.90
CA THR A 200 -10.19 -36.30 -1.32
C THR A 200 -9.74 -36.79 -2.69
N GLN A 201 -10.64 -37.37 -3.47
CA GLN A 201 -10.36 -37.98 -4.77
C GLN A 201 -9.96 -36.94 -5.81
N ASP A 202 -8.99 -37.34 -6.65
CA ASP A 202 -8.44 -36.52 -7.74
C ASP A 202 -9.52 -35.94 -8.65
N SER A 203 -10.58 -36.70 -8.95
CA SER A 203 -11.70 -36.23 -9.79
C SER A 203 -12.43 -35.01 -9.21
N VAL A 204 -12.53 -34.89 -7.88
CA VAL A 204 -13.17 -33.76 -7.19
C VAL A 204 -12.23 -32.56 -7.19
N ILE A 205 -10.94 -32.78 -6.94
CA ILE A 205 -9.91 -31.73 -6.98
C ILE A 205 -9.81 -31.16 -8.40
N SER A 206 -9.70 -32.02 -9.42
CA SER A 206 -9.64 -31.59 -10.82
C SER A 206 -10.86 -30.77 -11.22
N LYS A 207 -12.07 -31.16 -10.77
CA LYS A 207 -13.30 -30.40 -11.05
C LYS A 207 -13.35 -29.05 -10.32
N TRP A 208 -12.81 -28.97 -9.11
CA TRP A 208 -12.67 -27.71 -8.37
C TRP A 208 -11.66 -26.77 -9.05
N VAL A 209 -10.49 -27.28 -9.45
CA VAL A 209 -9.48 -26.52 -10.21
C VAL A 209 -10.07 -26.03 -11.53
N TYR A 210 -10.77 -26.89 -12.26
CA TYR A 210 -11.41 -26.54 -13.53
C TYR A 210 -12.43 -25.40 -13.38
N ARG A 211 -13.29 -25.45 -12.35
CA ARG A 211 -14.27 -24.37 -12.10
C ARG A 211 -13.62 -23.01 -11.83
N HIS A 212 -12.50 -22.99 -11.12
CA HIS A 212 -11.78 -21.75 -10.85
C HIS A 212 -11.00 -21.27 -12.08
N ALA A 213 -10.42 -22.17 -12.88
CA ALA A 213 -9.76 -21.83 -14.14
C ALA A 213 -10.74 -21.27 -15.19
N CYS A 214 -11.99 -21.75 -15.19
CA CYS A 214 -13.05 -21.29 -16.10
C CYS A 214 -13.84 -20.08 -15.58
N ASN A 215 -13.49 -19.50 -14.41
CA ASN A 215 -14.14 -18.32 -13.84
C ASN A 215 -15.65 -18.47 -13.58
N GLU A 216 -16.16 -19.70 -13.37
CA GLU A 216 -17.61 -19.96 -13.17
C GLU A 216 -18.19 -19.38 -11.87
N TYR A 217 -17.35 -18.82 -10.99
CA TYR A 217 -17.75 -18.15 -9.75
C TYR A 217 -17.61 -16.63 -9.78
N CYS A 218 -17.17 -16.05 -10.90
CA CYS A 218 -17.17 -14.61 -11.14
C CYS A 218 -18.43 -14.21 -11.94
N MET A 219 -19.61 -14.44 -11.37
CA MET A 219 -20.85 -13.73 -11.66
C MET A 219 -21.64 -13.53 -10.37
#